data_AF-A0A5I3FQ91-F1
#
_entry.id   AF-A0A5I3FQ91-F1
#
_cell.length_a   1.000
_cell.length_b   1.000
_cell.length_c   1.000
_cell.angle_alpha   90.00
_cell.angle_beta   90.00
_cell.angle_gamma   90.00
#
_symmetry.space_group_name_H-M   'P 1'
#
loop_
_entity.id
_entity.type
_entity.pdbx_description
1 polymer ?
#
loop_
_entity_poly.entity_id
_entity_poly.type
_entity_poly.pdbx_seq_one_letter_code
_entity_poly.pdbx_strand_id
1 'polypeptide(L)'
;MDWPKEYSKTTQAVRDAAYKRYFVEAITRSVLLPGQVKTAYHDGLLTTDYYLFLFTSRDNPKLTGYFTCGLYAAKGWFELNGQRPEEIPSYNPLTGESSGGSKKSGCGITKSLKAESDPRMKRLIRVLQTFISLTDDEKRKIKGESTTLTVLQKLIKASKDAPSTSNIRSVNTTLYKALKDGRHGGARTFSQLVAHYEVLLGVTFKKISIDDFNQEIDDTRNKSATYPYIPLASF
;
A
#
# COMPACT_ATOMS: atom_id res chain seq x y z
N MET A 1 13.98 2.14 -7.55
CA MET A 1 15.36 2.13 -7.04
C MET A 1 15.34 1.59 -5.62
N ASP A 2 16.45 0.99 -5.17
CA ASP A 2 16.59 0.52 -3.79
C ASP A 2 17.02 1.67 -2.87
N TRP A 3 16.76 1.52 -1.57
CA TRP A 3 17.22 2.48 -0.57
C TRP A 3 18.76 2.50 -0.51
N PRO A 4 19.42 3.67 -0.59
CA PRO A 4 20.87 3.72 -0.59
C PRO A 4 21.48 3.21 0.73
N LYS A 5 22.53 2.38 0.63
CA LYS A 5 23.16 1.73 1.78
C LYS A 5 23.75 2.72 2.78
N GLU A 6 24.29 3.84 2.29
CA GLU A 6 24.81 4.92 3.13
C GLU A 6 23.75 5.54 4.05
N TYR A 7 22.46 5.40 3.71
CA TYR A 7 21.33 5.88 4.51
C TYR A 7 20.65 4.78 5.34
N SER A 8 21.26 3.59 5.45
CA SER A 8 20.70 2.42 6.15
C SER A 8 21.00 2.41 7.66
N LYS A 9 20.91 3.57 8.32
CA LYS A 9 21.12 3.73 9.78
C LYS A 9 20.02 4.55 10.42
N THR A 10 19.80 4.33 11.72
CA THR A 10 18.73 4.98 12.51
C THR A 10 19.13 6.28 13.21
N THR A 11 20.39 6.69 13.10
CA THR A 11 20.87 7.95 13.68
C THR A 11 20.27 9.16 12.98
N GLN A 12 19.95 10.22 13.74
CA GLN A 12 19.32 11.42 13.19
C GLN A 12 20.15 12.06 12.07
N ALA A 13 21.47 12.17 12.23
CA ALA A 13 22.36 12.74 11.22
C ALA A 13 22.25 12.03 9.84
N VAL A 14 22.04 10.72 9.83
CA VAL A 14 21.87 9.94 8.60
C VAL A 14 20.50 10.22 7.97
N ARG A 15 19.44 10.33 8.77
CA ARG A 15 18.11 10.69 8.26
C ARG A 15 18.09 12.10 7.70
N ASP A 16 18.72 13.06 8.38
CA ASP A 16 18.83 14.46 7.91
C ASP A 16 19.58 14.52 6.56
N ALA A 17 20.69 13.78 6.44
CA ALA A 17 21.45 13.70 5.20
C ALA A 17 20.62 13.09 4.05
N ALA A 18 19.86 12.03 4.33
CA ALA A 18 18.96 11.42 3.37
C ALA A 18 17.81 12.36 2.97
N TYR A 19 17.20 13.05 3.94
CA TYR A 19 16.06 13.95 3.71
C TYR A 19 16.43 15.19 2.89
N LYS A 20 17.71 15.61 2.91
CA LYS A 20 18.25 16.63 2.00
C LYS A 20 18.32 16.17 0.54
N ARG A 21 18.39 14.86 0.28
CA ARG A 21 18.49 14.28 -1.08
C ARG A 21 17.19 13.72 -1.62
N TYR A 22 16.30 13.30 -0.73
CA TYR A 22 15.05 12.64 -1.08
C TYR A 22 13.84 13.30 -0.41
N PHE A 23 12.73 13.37 -1.14
CA PHE A 23 11.42 13.51 -0.51
C PHE A 23 11.03 12.14 0.05
N VAL A 24 10.65 12.08 1.33
CA VAL A 24 10.34 10.81 2.04
C VAL A 24 8.97 10.93 2.71
N GLU A 25 8.06 10.02 2.38
CA GLU A 25 6.67 10.03 2.86
C GLU A 25 6.22 8.60 3.21
N ALA A 26 5.71 8.41 4.42
CA ALA A 26 4.99 7.19 4.79
C ALA A 26 3.67 7.14 4.03
N ILE A 27 3.48 6.07 3.26
CA ILE A 27 2.27 5.88 2.45
C ILE A 27 1.23 5.07 3.21
N THR A 28 1.66 4.01 3.89
CA THR A 28 0.77 3.13 4.63
C THR A 28 1.51 2.40 5.75
N ARG A 29 0.77 2.02 6.79
CA ARG A 29 1.19 1.02 7.77
C ARG A 29 0.60 -0.34 7.40
N SER A 30 1.45 -1.36 7.36
CA SER A 30 1.07 -2.75 7.12
C SER A 30 1.36 -3.60 8.36
N VAL A 31 0.81 -4.81 8.35
CA VAL A 31 0.93 -5.80 9.41
C VAL A 31 1.81 -6.94 8.93
N LEU A 32 2.65 -7.47 9.81
CA LEU A 32 3.41 -8.67 9.51
C LEU A 32 2.51 -9.89 9.70
N LEU A 33 2.21 -10.61 8.62
CA LEU A 33 1.37 -11.81 8.70
C LEU A 33 2.14 -12.98 9.31
N PRO A 34 1.45 -13.98 9.90
CA PRO A 34 2.11 -15.16 10.46
C PRO A 34 3.11 -15.79 9.48
N GLY A 35 4.33 -16.06 9.95
CA GLY A 35 5.39 -16.69 9.16
C GLY A 35 6.09 -15.80 8.12
N GLN A 36 5.70 -14.53 7.95
CA GLN A 36 6.44 -13.58 7.12
C GLN A 36 7.71 -13.10 7.82
N VAL A 37 8.74 -12.81 7.02
CA VAL A 37 9.98 -12.19 7.49
C VAL A 37 10.20 -10.90 6.73
N LYS A 38 10.42 -9.81 7.46
CA LYS A 38 10.70 -8.52 6.87
C LYS A 38 11.89 -7.85 7.53
N THR A 39 12.71 -7.19 6.73
CA THR A 39 13.84 -6.41 7.20
C THR A 39 13.50 -4.93 7.06
N ALA A 40 13.88 -4.11 8.04
CA ALA A 40 13.80 -2.66 7.99
C ALA A 40 14.91 -2.08 7.09
N TYR A 41 14.80 -0.80 6.75
CA TYR A 41 15.79 -0.07 5.95
C TYR A 41 17.21 -0.03 6.56
N HIS A 42 17.36 -0.40 7.84
CA HIS A 42 18.62 -0.44 8.58
C HIS A 42 19.09 -1.88 8.86
N ASP A 43 18.66 -2.84 8.03
CA ASP A 43 18.99 -4.27 8.12
C ASP A 43 18.52 -5.00 9.39
N GLY A 44 17.70 -4.35 10.23
CA GLY A 44 17.12 -4.99 11.41
C GLY A 44 15.85 -5.75 11.07
N LEU A 45 15.64 -6.91 11.70
CA LEU A 45 14.42 -7.69 11.53
C LEU A 45 13.20 -6.97 12.14
N LEU A 46 12.10 -7.00 11.41
CA LEU A 46 10.80 -6.51 11.88
C LEU A 46 10.02 -7.67 12.50
N THR A 47 9.50 -7.44 13.70
CA THR A 47 8.71 -8.42 14.48
C THR A 47 7.28 -7.95 14.74
N THR A 48 6.94 -6.74 14.30
CA THR A 48 5.65 -6.09 14.50
C THR A 48 5.18 -5.45 13.20
N ASP A 49 4.08 -4.71 13.25
CA ASP A 49 3.68 -3.74 12.22
C ASP A 49 4.85 -2.89 11.75
N TYR A 50 4.71 -2.37 10.54
CA TYR A 50 5.74 -1.55 9.93
C TYR A 50 5.12 -0.55 8.94
N TYR A 51 5.88 0.50 8.67
CA TYR A 51 5.54 1.53 7.71
C TYR A 51 6.25 1.28 6.37
N LEU A 52 5.54 1.60 5.29
CA LEU A 52 6.08 1.67 3.95
C LEU A 52 6.28 3.13 3.58
N PHE A 53 7.53 3.53 3.47
CA PHE A 53 7.93 4.86 3.05
C PHE A 53 8.25 4.86 1.56
N LEU A 54 7.61 5.75 0.80
CA LEU A 54 8.02 6.07 -0.55
C LEU A 54 9.08 7.16 -0.47
N PHE A 55 10.12 7.03 -1.29
CA PHE A 55 11.12 8.08 -1.42
C PHE A 55 11.37 8.41 -2.89
N THR A 56 11.53 9.69 -3.18
CA THR A 56 11.78 10.22 -4.53
C THR A 56 12.96 11.16 -4.49
N SER A 57 13.91 11.00 -5.42
CA SER A 57 15.05 11.89 -5.53
C SER A 57 14.59 13.32 -5.80
N ARG A 58 15.17 14.27 -5.05
CA ARG A 58 14.95 15.70 -5.27
C ARG A 58 15.58 16.18 -6.58
N ASP A 59 16.70 15.56 -6.96
CA ASP A 59 17.43 15.90 -8.18
C ASP A 59 16.79 15.28 -9.44
N ASN A 60 16.17 14.10 -9.29
CA ASN A 60 15.49 13.43 -10.40
C ASN A 60 14.18 12.76 -9.94
N PRO A 61 13.02 13.40 -10.16
CA PRO A 61 11.72 12.87 -9.74
C PRO A 61 11.31 11.53 -10.36
N LYS A 62 11.99 11.05 -11.41
CA LYS A 62 11.77 9.71 -11.98
C LYS A 62 12.40 8.60 -11.13
N LEU A 63 13.35 8.95 -10.26
CA LEU A 63 14.02 8.01 -9.37
C LEU A 63 13.23 7.90 -8.06
N THR A 64 12.30 6.94 -8.05
CA THR A 64 11.46 6.61 -6.90
C THR A 64 11.73 5.18 -6.44
N GLY A 65 11.79 5.01 -5.13
CA GLY A 65 11.92 3.74 -4.45
C GLY A 65 11.02 3.71 -3.22
N TYR A 66 11.13 2.62 -2.47
CA TYR A 66 10.49 2.54 -1.17
C TYR A 66 11.40 1.83 -0.17
N PHE A 67 11.15 2.04 1.12
CA PHE A 67 11.77 1.28 2.18
C PHE A 67 10.76 0.98 3.28
N THR A 68 11.08 -0.04 4.06
CA THR A 68 10.30 -0.51 5.20
C THR A 68 10.90 0.02 6.50
N CYS A 69 10.05 0.38 7.45
CA CYS A 69 10.52 0.95 8.71
C CYS A 69 9.64 0.49 9.86
N GLY A 70 10.25 -0.08 10.90
CA GLY A 70 9.52 -0.45 12.11
C GLY A 70 8.99 0.77 12.86
N LEU A 71 7.96 0.59 13.69
CA LEU A 71 7.28 1.66 14.40
C LEU A 71 8.23 2.61 15.16
N TYR A 72 9.19 2.05 15.91
CA TYR A 72 10.15 2.84 16.68
C TYR A 72 11.07 3.69 15.82
N ALA A 73 11.62 3.10 14.75
CA ALA A 73 12.55 3.79 13.85
C ALA A 73 11.83 4.84 12.97
N ALA A 74 10.52 4.67 12.73
CA ALA A 74 9.72 5.60 11.93
C ALA A 74 9.54 6.97 12.59
N LYS A 75 9.63 7.05 13.93
CA LYS A 75 9.48 8.32 14.67
C LYS A 75 10.39 9.43 14.13
N GLY A 76 11.67 9.14 13.89
CA GLY A 76 12.59 10.15 13.38
C GLY A 76 12.32 10.57 11.93
N TRP A 77 11.65 9.74 11.13
CA TRP A 77 11.19 10.14 9.81
C TRP A 77 9.96 11.04 9.87
N PHE A 78 9.03 10.75 10.78
CA PHE A 78 7.85 11.57 11.03
C PHE A 78 8.21 12.97 11.53
N GLU A 79 9.22 13.09 12.40
CA GLU A 79 9.75 14.37 12.84
C GLU A 79 10.31 15.20 11.67
N LEU A 80 10.90 14.56 10.67
CA LEU A 80 11.48 15.23 9.50
C LEU A 80 10.45 15.63 8.44
N ASN A 81 9.48 14.75 8.17
CA ASN A 81 8.51 14.97 7.11
C ASN A 81 7.18 15.58 7.60
N GLY A 82 7.03 15.77 8.91
CA GLY A 82 5.87 16.38 9.53
C GLY A 82 4.60 15.52 9.49
N GLN A 83 4.67 14.27 9.02
CA GLN A 83 3.52 13.37 9.04
C GLN A 83 3.25 12.87 10.45
N ARG A 84 1.96 12.66 10.76
CA ARG A 84 1.52 12.12 12.05
C ARG A 84 1.25 10.62 11.92
N PRO A 85 1.83 9.75 12.76
CA PRO A 85 1.66 8.30 12.71
C PRO A 85 0.19 7.84 12.65
N GLU A 86 -0.69 8.52 13.37
CA GLU A 86 -2.13 8.25 13.48
C GLU A 86 -2.94 8.63 12.24
N GLU A 87 -2.40 9.51 11.39
CA GLU A 87 -3.00 9.91 10.13
C GLU A 87 -2.56 8.99 8.97
N ILE A 88 -1.55 8.14 9.18
CA ILE A 88 -1.09 7.19 8.16
C ILE A 88 -2.14 6.09 7.96
N PRO A 89 -2.65 5.88 6.72
CA PRO A 89 -3.61 4.84 6.44
C PRO A 89 -3.08 3.44 6.74
N SER A 90 -3.89 2.61 7.37
CA SER A 90 -3.59 1.20 7.60
C SER A 90 -4.82 0.34 7.41
N TYR A 91 -4.59 -0.92 7.05
CA TYR A 91 -5.62 -1.94 7.00
C TYR A 91 -5.01 -3.28 7.41
N ASN A 92 -5.60 -3.92 8.41
CA ASN A 92 -5.26 -5.27 8.80
C ASN A 92 -6.19 -6.24 8.04
N PRO A 93 -5.68 -7.04 7.09
CA PRO A 93 -6.50 -7.94 6.32
C PRO A 93 -7.04 -9.13 7.13
N LEU A 94 -6.49 -9.46 8.29
CA LEU A 94 -7.00 -10.54 9.15
C LEU A 94 -8.23 -10.08 9.95
N THR A 95 -8.16 -8.88 10.55
CA THR A 95 -9.23 -8.37 11.44
C THR A 95 -10.23 -7.47 10.71
N GLY A 96 -9.84 -6.90 9.57
CA GLY A 96 -10.58 -5.86 8.88
C GLY A 96 -10.48 -4.47 9.51
N GLU A 97 -9.68 -4.32 10.57
CA GLU A 97 -9.45 -3.03 11.22
C GLU A 97 -8.66 -2.08 10.32
N SER A 98 -9.05 -0.81 10.32
CA SER A 98 -8.35 0.24 9.57
C SER A 98 -8.12 1.48 10.44
N SER A 99 -6.99 2.15 10.25
CA SER A 99 -6.68 3.47 10.80
C SER A 99 -6.31 4.47 9.68
N GLY A 100 -6.22 5.76 10.00
CA GLY A 100 -5.99 6.83 9.02
C GLY A 100 -7.26 7.47 8.44
N GLY A 101 -8.42 7.19 9.05
CA GLY A 101 -9.67 7.91 8.86
C GLY A 101 -10.37 8.01 10.21
N SER A 102 -10.75 9.23 10.58
CA SER A 102 -11.37 9.65 11.85
C SER A 102 -12.04 8.53 12.65
N LYS A 103 -11.37 8.03 13.71
CA LYS A 103 -12.07 7.37 14.82
C LYS A 103 -12.46 8.44 15.83
N LYS A 104 -13.77 8.73 15.92
CA LYS A 104 -14.39 9.26 17.14
C LYS A 104 -14.16 8.22 18.24
N SER A 105 -13.32 8.53 19.21
CA SER A 105 -13.50 8.03 20.57
C SER A 105 -14.28 9.11 21.32
N GLY A 106 -15.40 8.73 21.94
CA GLY A 106 -16.33 9.66 22.55
C GLY A 106 -15.76 10.40 23.76
N CYS A 107 -15.90 11.72 23.76
CA CYS A 107 -16.53 12.56 24.79
C CYS A 107 -16.09 14.02 24.56
N GLY A 108 -17.05 14.95 24.52
CA GLY A 108 -16.75 16.39 24.60
C GLY A 108 -16.64 17.14 23.26
N ILE A 109 -17.72 17.87 22.96
CA ILE A 109 -17.83 19.13 22.20
C ILE A 109 -16.52 19.70 21.66
N THR A 110 -16.30 19.64 20.32
CA THR A 110 -15.99 20.79 19.44
C THR A 110 -15.67 20.33 18.00
N LYS A 111 -16.37 20.96 17.04
CA LYS A 111 -16.10 21.05 15.58
C LYS A 111 -15.64 19.78 14.84
N SER A 112 -16.62 19.02 14.34
CA SER A 112 -16.42 18.10 13.21
C SER A 112 -16.13 18.90 11.93
N LEU A 113 -15.02 18.62 11.24
CA LEU A 113 -14.82 18.90 9.81
C LEU A 113 -13.51 18.23 9.33
N LYS A 114 -13.55 16.92 9.06
CA LYS A 114 -12.62 16.25 8.14
C LYS A 114 -13.45 15.23 7.35
N ALA A 115 -13.61 15.49 6.05
CA ALA A 115 -14.49 14.73 5.15
C ALA A 115 -14.18 13.23 5.23
N GLU A 116 -15.22 12.44 5.48
CA GLU A 116 -15.14 10.99 5.51
C GLU A 116 -14.81 10.47 4.10
N SER A 117 -13.76 9.64 3.96
CA SER A 117 -13.37 9.13 2.63
C SER A 117 -14.48 8.28 2.02
N ASP A 118 -14.61 8.32 0.69
CA ASP A 118 -15.63 7.59 -0.06
C ASP A 118 -15.55 6.08 0.22
N PRO A 119 -16.67 5.40 0.52
CA PRO A 119 -16.67 3.97 0.85
C PRO A 119 -16.14 3.07 -0.27
N ARG A 120 -16.41 3.40 -1.54
CA ARG A 120 -15.95 2.64 -2.71
C ARG A 120 -14.44 2.83 -2.90
N MET A 121 -13.94 4.05 -2.73
CA MET A 121 -12.50 4.35 -2.77
C MET A 121 -11.74 3.70 -1.60
N LYS A 122 -12.29 3.75 -0.38
CA LYS A 122 -11.74 3.01 0.78
C LYS A 122 -11.61 1.52 0.48
N ARG A 123 -12.60 0.92 -0.18
CA ARG A 123 -12.57 -0.51 -0.56
C ARG A 123 -11.46 -0.80 -1.57
N LEU A 124 -11.30 0.05 -2.58
CA LEU A 124 -10.22 -0.06 -3.56
C LEU A 124 -8.82 0.08 -2.92
N ILE A 125 -8.66 1.01 -1.97
CA ILE A 125 -7.44 1.17 -1.17
C ILE A 125 -7.15 -0.11 -0.36
N ARG A 126 -8.16 -0.70 0.28
CA ARG A 126 -8.01 -1.94 1.05
C ARG A 126 -7.60 -3.13 0.19
N VAL A 127 -8.05 -3.22 -1.07
CA VAL A 127 -7.56 -4.24 -2.01
C VAL A 127 -6.03 -4.13 -2.17
N LEU A 128 -5.51 -2.93 -2.45
CA LEU A 128 -4.06 -2.73 -2.57
C LEU A 128 -3.31 -2.96 -1.25
N GLN A 129 -3.83 -2.51 -0.11
CA GLN A 129 -3.19 -2.75 1.18
C GLN A 129 -3.16 -4.24 1.54
N THR A 130 -4.21 -4.99 1.21
CA THR A 130 -4.24 -6.45 1.35
C THR A 130 -3.20 -7.08 0.45
N PHE A 131 -3.17 -6.72 -0.83
CA PHE A 131 -2.19 -7.21 -1.80
C PHE A 131 -0.75 -6.97 -1.31
N ILE A 132 -0.44 -5.76 -0.83
CA ILE A 132 0.85 -5.44 -0.23
C ILE A 132 1.14 -6.35 0.96
N SER A 133 0.21 -6.48 1.91
CA SER A 133 0.42 -7.29 3.12
C SER A 133 0.67 -8.76 2.80
N LEU A 134 0.05 -9.30 1.75
CA LEU A 134 0.27 -10.69 1.31
C LEU A 134 1.64 -10.87 0.63
N THR A 135 2.12 -9.85 -0.08
CA THR A 135 3.24 -10.00 -1.02
C THR A 135 4.55 -9.37 -0.58
N ASP A 136 4.52 -8.43 0.37
CA ASP A 136 5.68 -7.69 0.87
C ASP A 136 6.53 -8.52 1.86
N ASP A 137 6.85 -9.76 1.50
CA ASP A 137 7.71 -10.71 2.24
C ASP A 137 9.11 -10.76 1.60
N GLU A 138 10.18 -10.77 2.41
CA GLU A 138 11.56 -10.84 1.89
C GLU A 138 11.79 -12.06 1.00
N LYS A 139 11.10 -13.17 1.28
CA LYS A 139 11.20 -14.41 0.50
C LYS A 139 10.51 -14.32 -0.86
N ARG A 140 9.67 -13.31 -1.09
CA ARG A 140 8.71 -13.24 -2.22
C ARG A 140 8.63 -11.86 -2.87
N LYS A 141 9.72 -11.08 -2.80
CA LYS A 141 9.80 -9.72 -3.35
C LYS A 141 9.22 -9.63 -4.76
N ILE A 142 8.37 -8.63 -4.96
CA ILE A 142 7.79 -8.36 -6.28
C ILE A 142 8.55 -7.22 -6.94
N LYS A 143 8.93 -7.40 -8.20
CA LYS A 143 9.43 -6.27 -9.01
C LYS A 143 8.31 -5.26 -9.22
N GLY A 144 8.47 -4.04 -8.73
CA GLY A 144 7.53 -2.94 -8.97
C GLY A 144 6.79 -2.43 -7.72
N GLU A 145 7.18 -2.82 -6.52
CA GLU A 145 6.60 -2.37 -5.24
C GLU A 145 6.47 -0.84 -5.12
N SER A 146 7.46 -0.08 -5.61
CA SER A 146 7.38 1.39 -5.64
C SER A 146 6.25 1.92 -6.54
N THR A 147 5.92 1.22 -7.63
CA THR A 147 4.77 1.56 -8.48
C THR A 147 3.46 1.28 -7.77
N THR A 148 3.35 0.13 -7.10
CA THR A 148 2.19 -0.23 -6.28
C THR A 148 1.93 0.83 -5.19
N LEU A 149 2.98 1.25 -4.48
CA LEU A 149 2.89 2.31 -3.47
C LEU A 149 2.56 3.68 -4.08
N THR A 150 3.05 3.99 -5.28
CA THR A 150 2.70 5.22 -5.99
C THR A 150 1.22 5.24 -6.38
N VAL A 151 0.67 4.11 -6.84
CA VAL A 151 -0.77 3.97 -7.11
C VAL A 151 -1.56 4.14 -5.80
N LEU A 152 -1.15 3.44 -4.74
CA LEU A 152 -1.79 3.57 -3.42
C LEU A 152 -1.81 5.02 -2.92
N GLN A 153 -0.69 5.73 -3.02
CA GLN A 153 -0.59 7.14 -2.63
C GLN A 153 -1.58 8.02 -3.42
N LYS A 154 -1.73 7.80 -4.73
CA LYS A 154 -2.70 8.53 -5.56
C LYS A 154 -4.14 8.27 -5.10
N LEU A 155 -4.48 7.03 -4.77
CA LEU A 155 -5.81 6.68 -4.24
C LEU A 155 -6.07 7.35 -2.89
N ILE A 156 -5.09 7.34 -1.98
CA ILE A 156 -5.20 7.98 -0.66
C ILE A 156 -5.43 9.49 -0.81
N LYS A 157 -4.69 10.16 -1.71
CA LYS A 157 -4.86 11.59 -1.99
C LYS A 157 -6.23 11.92 -2.58
N ALA A 158 -6.77 11.04 -3.41
CA ALA A 158 -8.12 11.14 -3.98
C ALA A 158 -9.21 10.51 -3.10
N SER A 159 -8.93 10.19 -1.83
CA SER A 159 -9.80 9.32 -1.03
C SER A 159 -11.19 9.89 -0.74
N LYS A 160 -11.38 11.20 -0.85
CA LYS A 160 -12.66 11.88 -0.62
C LYS A 160 -13.69 11.62 -1.72
N ASP A 161 -13.22 11.30 -2.92
CA ASP A 161 -14.06 11.14 -4.10
C ASP A 161 -14.24 9.65 -4.43
N ALA A 162 -15.34 9.32 -5.08
CA ALA A 162 -15.55 7.98 -5.63
C ALA A 162 -14.43 7.63 -6.62
N PRO A 163 -14.01 6.35 -6.71
CA PRO A 163 -12.94 5.96 -7.60
C PRO A 163 -13.39 6.11 -9.05
N SER A 164 -12.60 6.86 -9.83
CA SER A 164 -12.76 6.91 -11.28
C SER A 164 -12.43 5.55 -11.92
N THR A 165 -12.92 5.31 -13.14
CA THR A 165 -12.54 4.15 -13.95
C THR A 165 -11.01 4.03 -14.08
N SER A 166 -10.30 5.17 -14.17
CA SER A 166 -8.83 5.20 -14.21
C SER A 166 -8.18 4.68 -12.92
N ASN A 167 -8.75 4.99 -11.76
CA ASN A 167 -8.29 4.45 -10.47
C ASN A 167 -8.46 2.93 -10.43
N ILE A 168 -9.64 2.43 -10.81
CA ILE A 168 -9.96 1.00 -10.81
C ILE A 168 -9.03 0.24 -11.78
N ARG A 169 -8.84 0.75 -13.00
CA ARG A 169 -7.91 0.19 -13.99
C ARG A 169 -6.46 0.19 -13.51
N SER A 170 -6.03 1.22 -12.78
CA SER A 170 -4.67 1.30 -12.24
C SER A 170 -4.40 0.20 -11.23
N VAL A 171 -5.36 -0.07 -10.33
CA VAL A 171 -5.29 -1.19 -9.39
C VAL A 171 -5.30 -2.52 -10.12
N ASN A 172 -6.27 -2.72 -11.03
CA ASN A 172 -6.37 -3.96 -11.80
C ASN A 172 -5.08 -4.28 -12.58
N THR A 173 -4.49 -3.26 -13.21
CA THR A 173 -3.22 -3.41 -13.94
C THR A 173 -2.05 -3.75 -13.01
N THR A 174 -2.05 -3.19 -11.79
CA THR A 174 -1.03 -3.49 -10.77
C THR A 174 -1.11 -4.95 -10.35
N LEU A 175 -2.32 -5.43 -10.03
CA LEU A 175 -2.58 -6.82 -9.67
C LEU A 175 -2.21 -7.76 -10.81
N TYR A 176 -2.67 -7.48 -12.04
CA TYR A 176 -2.34 -8.30 -13.20
C TYR A 176 -0.84 -8.46 -13.40
N LYS A 177 -0.09 -7.35 -13.42
CA LYS A 177 1.36 -7.39 -13.69
C LYS A 177 2.11 -8.21 -12.64
N ALA A 178 1.62 -8.23 -11.40
CA ALA A 178 2.19 -9.04 -10.33
C ALA A 178 1.79 -10.53 -10.44
N LEU A 179 0.54 -10.80 -10.81
CA LEU A 179 -0.04 -12.16 -10.78
C LEU A 179 0.15 -12.93 -12.09
N LYS A 180 0.37 -12.26 -13.22
CA LYS A 180 0.44 -12.88 -14.56
C LYS A 180 1.45 -14.03 -14.68
N ASP A 181 2.54 -13.98 -13.91
CA ASP A 181 3.63 -14.96 -13.97
C ASP A 181 3.40 -16.13 -12.99
N GLY A 182 2.29 -16.13 -12.23
CA GLY A 182 1.90 -17.26 -11.36
C GLY A 182 2.75 -17.47 -10.10
N ARG A 183 3.63 -16.53 -9.75
CA ARG A 183 4.62 -16.68 -8.65
C ARG A 183 4.00 -16.77 -7.24
N HIS A 184 2.69 -16.56 -7.12
CA HIS A 184 1.95 -16.59 -5.86
C HIS A 184 1.02 -17.80 -5.82
N GLY A 185 1.61 -19.00 -5.88
CA GLY A 185 0.85 -20.26 -5.85
C GLY A 185 -0.04 -20.47 -7.08
N GLY A 186 0.32 -19.91 -8.23
CA GLY A 186 -0.48 -19.97 -9.45
C GLY A 186 -1.67 -19.01 -9.49
N ALA A 187 -1.85 -18.15 -8.49
CA ALA A 187 -2.92 -17.16 -8.47
C ALA A 187 -2.83 -16.19 -9.66
N ARG A 188 -3.95 -16.01 -10.36
CA ARG A 188 -4.11 -15.04 -11.48
C ARG A 188 -5.07 -13.90 -11.16
N THR A 189 -5.86 -14.03 -10.10
CA THR A 189 -6.76 -12.99 -9.58
C THR A 189 -6.47 -12.69 -8.11
N PHE A 190 -6.92 -11.54 -7.62
CA PHE A 190 -6.82 -11.14 -6.23
C PHE A 190 -7.57 -12.13 -5.33
N SER A 191 -8.75 -12.56 -5.74
CA SER A 191 -9.51 -13.59 -5.01
C SER A 191 -8.73 -14.92 -4.88
N GLN A 192 -8.09 -15.37 -5.96
CA GLN A 192 -7.24 -16.57 -5.93
C GLN A 192 -5.99 -16.38 -5.06
N LEU A 193 -5.39 -15.19 -5.09
CA LEU A 193 -4.26 -14.83 -4.24
C LEU A 193 -4.64 -14.92 -2.76
N VAL A 194 -5.76 -14.32 -2.37
CA VAL A 194 -6.26 -14.37 -0.99
C VAL A 194 -6.47 -15.83 -0.58
N ALA A 195 -7.21 -16.62 -1.36
CA ALA A 195 -7.46 -18.03 -1.07
C ALA A 195 -6.16 -18.86 -0.94
N HIS A 196 -5.17 -18.62 -1.80
CA HIS A 196 -3.87 -19.27 -1.69
C HIS A 196 -3.19 -18.98 -0.35
N TYR A 197 -3.19 -17.72 0.08
CA TYR A 197 -2.57 -17.32 1.34
C TYR A 197 -3.37 -17.76 2.58
N GLU A 198 -4.69 -17.89 2.50
CA GLU A 198 -5.50 -18.48 3.58
C GLU A 198 -5.06 -19.92 3.86
N VAL A 199 -4.91 -20.72 2.81
CA VAL A 199 -4.42 -22.11 2.92
C VAL A 199 -2.98 -22.14 3.41
N LEU A 200 -2.11 -21.32 2.83
CA LEU A 200 -0.69 -21.33 3.14
C LEU A 200 -0.40 -20.94 4.60
N LEU A 201 -1.13 -19.95 5.12
CA LEU A 201 -0.90 -19.42 6.46
C LEU A 201 -1.82 -20.06 7.52
N GLY A 202 -2.82 -20.83 7.11
CA GLY A 202 -3.82 -21.39 8.03
C GLY A 202 -4.69 -20.32 8.70
N VAL A 203 -5.02 -19.25 7.97
CA VAL A 203 -5.80 -18.10 8.46
C VAL A 203 -6.98 -17.79 7.53
N THR A 204 -7.90 -16.95 7.99
CA THR A 204 -8.97 -16.39 7.15
C THR A 204 -8.80 -14.88 7.06
N PHE A 205 -8.85 -14.35 5.85
CA PHE A 205 -8.81 -12.91 5.63
C PHE A 205 -10.22 -12.32 5.57
N LYS A 206 -10.31 -11.04 5.92
CA LYS A 206 -11.54 -10.28 5.78
C LYS A 206 -11.87 -10.15 4.29
N LYS A 207 -13.02 -10.69 3.90
CA LYS A 207 -13.53 -10.58 2.52
C LYS A 207 -13.72 -9.11 2.14
N ILE A 208 -13.25 -8.78 0.95
CA ILE A 208 -13.45 -7.49 0.29
C ILE A 208 -14.29 -7.75 -0.96
N SER A 209 -15.49 -7.18 -1.04
CA SER A 209 -16.31 -7.26 -2.25
C SER A 209 -15.66 -6.43 -3.37
N ILE A 210 -15.51 -7.05 -4.54
CA ILE A 210 -14.83 -6.48 -5.72
C ILE A 210 -15.68 -6.59 -6.99
N ASP A 211 -16.90 -7.11 -6.88
CA ASP A 211 -17.77 -7.41 -8.02
C ASP A 211 -18.11 -6.15 -8.83
N ASP A 212 -18.31 -5.02 -8.14
CA ASP A 212 -18.57 -3.74 -8.79
C ASP A 212 -17.33 -3.16 -9.49
N PHE A 213 -16.12 -3.54 -9.07
CA PHE A 213 -14.89 -3.20 -9.79
C PHE A 213 -14.72 -4.08 -11.03
N ASN A 214 -15.05 -5.37 -10.94
CA ASN A 214 -15.08 -6.27 -12.09
C ASN A 214 -16.10 -5.79 -13.13
N GLN A 215 -17.31 -5.45 -12.70
CA GLN A 215 -18.34 -4.91 -13.59
C GLN A 215 -17.89 -3.61 -14.28
N GLU A 216 -17.28 -2.67 -13.54
CA GLU A 216 -16.76 -1.43 -14.13
C GLU A 216 -15.69 -1.70 -15.20
N ILE A 217 -14.80 -2.67 -14.97
CA ILE A 217 -13.79 -3.05 -15.96
C ILE A 217 -14.45 -3.60 -17.21
N ASP A 218 -15.41 -4.52 -17.07
CA ASP A 218 -16.13 -5.12 -18.18
C ASP A 218 -16.93 -4.08 -18.99
N ASP A 219 -17.68 -3.23 -18.30
CA ASP A 219 -18.51 -2.18 -18.90
C ASP A 219 -17.72 -1.14 -19.67
N THR A 220 -16.45 -0.93 -19.30
CA THR A 220 -15.62 0.13 -19.87
C THR A 220 -14.56 -0.38 -20.83
N ARG A 221 -14.35 -1.71 -20.93
CA ARG A 221 -13.22 -2.31 -21.68
C ARG A 221 -13.16 -1.88 -23.16
N ASN A 222 -14.33 -1.75 -23.79
CA ASN A 222 -14.50 -1.49 -25.22
C ASN A 222 -14.93 -0.05 -25.52
N LYS A 223 -15.03 0.82 -24.50
CA LYS A 223 -15.57 2.19 -24.68
C LYS A 223 -14.55 3.19 -25.22
N SER A 224 -13.29 2.81 -25.45
CA SER A 224 -12.29 3.66 -26.09
C SER A 224 -11.96 3.13 -27.48
N ALA A 225 -12.24 3.94 -28.52
CA ALA A 225 -11.93 3.63 -29.91
C ALA A 225 -10.42 3.58 -30.21
N THR A 226 -9.61 4.22 -29.36
CA THR A 226 -8.15 4.38 -29.56
C THR A 226 -7.30 3.55 -28.60
N TYR A 227 -7.89 2.97 -27.55
CA TYR A 227 -7.17 2.15 -26.59
C TYR A 227 -8.02 0.93 -26.16
N PRO A 228 -7.78 -0.25 -26.76
CA PRO A 228 -8.38 -1.49 -26.26
C PRO A 228 -7.77 -1.83 -24.90
N TYR A 229 -8.59 -1.76 -23.86
CA TYR A 229 -8.18 -2.24 -22.54
C TYR A 229 -8.15 -3.77 -22.58
N ILE A 230 -6.95 -4.35 -22.60
CA ILE A 230 -6.75 -5.80 -22.58
C ILE A 230 -7.44 -6.35 -21.31
N PRO A 231 -8.27 -7.41 -21.40
CA PRO A 231 -9.00 -7.93 -20.26
C PRO A 231 -8.01 -8.56 -19.29
N LEU A 232 -7.78 -7.87 -18.18
CA LEU A 232 -6.89 -8.29 -17.12
C LEU A 232 -7.66 -8.40 -15.82
N ALA A 233 -8.88 -8.95 -15.79
CA ALA A 233 -9.68 -9.02 -14.56
C ALA A 233 -8.92 -9.80 -13.48
N SER A 234 -8.21 -9.04 -12.64
CA SER A 234 -7.31 -9.53 -11.60
C SER A 234 -7.87 -9.21 -10.22
N PHE A 235 -9.12 -8.74 -10.16
CA PHE A 235 -9.92 -8.70 -8.95
C PHE A 235 -10.53 -10.10 -8.72
#